data_AF-A0A0N9DTX2-F1
#
_entry.id   AF-A0A0N9DTX2-F1
#
_cell.length_a   1.000
_cell.length_b   1.000
_cell.length_c   1.000
_cell.angle_alpha   90.00
_cell.angle_beta   90.00
_cell.angle_gamma   90.00
#
_symmetry.space_group_name_H-M   'P 1'
#
loop_
_entity.id
_entity.type
_entity.pdbx_description
1 polymer ?
#
loop_
_entity_poly.entity_id
_entity_poly.type
_entity_poly.pdbx_seq_one_letter_code
_entity_poly.pdbx_strand_id
1 'polypeptide(L)'
;HKLMYIRGRYSPTSTEILYGAFPKIFGTGNYYSHSAICAEAEKMGPGLTQGYFGYRDYDLANTNCLVAWGTDPVSSNRMVPNMIGKFGEILERGKVIVVDPRMSTSAAKAHEWLPLNPGTDGALAGGIAHVILTEGLWNAEFVGTFKDGINHFAAGKTVDEALFDERETYGLVQWWNL
;
A
#
# COMPACT_ATOMS: atom_id res chain seq x y z
N HIS A 1 -19.17 23.67 29.67
CA HIS A 1 -18.84 24.45 28.46
C HIS A 1 -18.91 23.55 27.22
N LYS A 2 -19.30 24.07 26.05
CA LYS A 2 -19.42 23.30 24.78
C LYS A 2 -18.52 23.92 23.72
N LEU A 3 -17.39 23.29 23.40
CA LEU A 3 -16.45 23.71 22.35
C LEU A 3 -16.24 22.57 21.36
N MET A 4 -16.22 22.91 20.08
CA MET A 4 -15.81 22.04 18.98
C MET A 4 -14.69 22.73 18.19
N TYR A 5 -13.65 21.97 17.81
CA TYR A 5 -12.55 22.46 16.99
C TYR A 5 -12.38 21.56 15.75
N ILE A 6 -12.46 22.14 14.55
CA ILE A 6 -12.33 21.40 13.29
C ILE A 6 -11.08 21.89 12.57
N ARG A 7 -10.22 20.95 12.14
CA ARG A 7 -8.94 21.27 11.50
C ARG A 7 -8.86 20.77 10.06
N GLY A 8 -8.67 21.71 9.14
CA GLY A 8 -8.29 21.46 7.75
C GLY A 8 -6.79 21.21 7.59
N ARG A 9 -6.15 21.89 6.62
CA ARG A 9 -4.68 21.87 6.49
C ARG A 9 -4.03 22.46 7.75
N TYR A 10 -2.85 21.98 8.08
CA TYR A 10 -2.13 22.36 9.29
C TYR A 10 -0.62 22.37 9.09
N SER A 11 0.06 22.93 10.07
CA SER A 11 1.50 22.96 10.26
C SER A 11 1.85 22.39 11.65
N PRO A 12 3.13 22.14 11.96
CA PRO A 12 3.52 21.68 13.31
C PRO A 12 3.04 22.63 14.42
N THR A 13 3.20 23.94 14.25
CA THR A 13 2.80 24.94 15.26
C THR A 13 1.31 24.93 15.57
N SER A 14 0.46 24.82 14.54
CA SER A 14 -0.99 24.72 14.73
C SER A 14 -1.43 23.37 15.31
N THR A 15 -0.63 22.33 15.08
CA THR A 15 -0.88 20.99 15.64
C THR A 15 -0.66 20.97 17.14
N GLU A 16 0.50 21.45 17.61
CA GLU A 16 0.84 21.37 19.04
C GLU A 16 -0.05 22.25 19.91
N ILE A 17 -0.34 23.47 19.46
CA ILE A 17 -1.07 24.45 20.27
C ILE A 17 -2.58 24.31 20.08
N LEU A 18 -3.08 24.54 18.86
CA LEU A 18 -4.52 24.69 18.61
C LEU A 18 -5.27 23.36 18.57
N TYR A 19 -4.63 22.29 18.08
CA TYR A 19 -5.22 20.95 18.06
C TYR A 19 -4.81 20.11 19.28
N GLY A 20 -3.62 20.37 19.86
CA GLY A 20 -3.06 19.63 20.98
C GLY A 20 -3.43 20.21 22.35
N ALA A 21 -2.80 21.32 22.73
CA ALA A 21 -2.94 21.89 24.08
C ALA A 21 -4.31 22.55 24.33
N PHE A 22 -4.82 23.33 23.36
CA PHE A 22 -6.02 24.14 23.54
C PHE A 22 -7.29 23.32 23.89
N PRO A 23 -7.63 22.23 23.18
CA PRO A 23 -8.80 21.42 23.54
C PRO A 23 -8.67 20.78 24.92
N LYS A 24 -7.44 20.42 25.33
CA LYS A 24 -7.15 19.85 26.67
C LYS A 24 -7.32 20.88 27.77
N ILE A 25 -6.79 22.09 27.58
CA ILE A 25 -6.94 23.22 28.53
C ILE A 25 -8.43 23.56 28.70
N PHE A 26 -9.18 23.57 27.60
CA PHE A 26 -10.62 23.82 27.64
C PHE A 26 -11.41 22.67 28.27
N GLY A 27 -10.90 21.43 28.17
CA GLY A 27 -11.59 20.21 28.61
C GLY A 27 -12.64 19.71 27.63
N THR A 28 -12.37 19.73 26.31
CA THR A 28 -13.24 19.15 25.28
C THR A 28 -12.58 17.99 24.54
N GLY A 29 -13.35 16.92 24.31
CA GLY A 29 -12.98 15.83 23.40
C GLY A 29 -13.39 16.06 21.94
N ASN A 30 -14.10 17.15 21.65
CA ASN A 30 -14.66 17.43 20.31
C ASN A 30 -13.67 18.21 19.43
N TYR A 31 -12.51 17.63 19.15
CA TYR A 31 -11.54 18.20 18.22
C TYR A 31 -11.22 17.19 17.11
N TYR A 32 -11.57 17.55 15.87
CA TYR A 32 -11.61 16.65 14.73
C TYR A 32 -10.72 17.17 13.60
N SER A 33 -9.82 16.33 13.09
CA SER A 33 -9.04 16.63 11.89
C SER A 33 -9.79 16.22 10.61
N HIS A 34 -9.28 16.64 9.45
CA HIS A 34 -9.75 16.14 8.16
C HIS A 34 -9.22 14.73 7.79
N SER A 35 -8.53 14.02 8.70
CA SER A 35 -7.75 12.84 8.32
C SER A 35 -8.61 11.76 7.65
N ALA A 36 -9.79 11.49 8.21
CA ALA A 36 -10.71 10.45 7.72
C ALA A 36 -11.22 10.69 6.28
N ILE A 37 -11.28 11.96 5.85
CA ILE A 37 -11.64 12.33 4.46
C ILE A 37 -10.41 12.51 3.56
N CYS A 38 -9.21 12.30 4.10
CA CYS A 38 -7.95 12.42 3.36
C CYS A 38 -7.46 11.04 2.90
N ALA A 39 -6.93 10.20 3.80
CA ALA A 39 -6.32 8.94 3.40
C ALA A 39 -6.12 7.91 4.55
N GLU A 40 -6.94 7.93 5.61
CA GLU A 40 -6.73 6.98 6.72
C GLU A 40 -6.85 5.51 6.28
N ALA A 41 -7.73 5.21 5.31
CA ALA A 41 -7.86 3.86 4.76
C ALA A 41 -6.56 3.32 4.14
N GLU A 42 -5.74 4.18 3.54
CA GLU A 42 -4.46 3.80 2.94
C GLU A 42 -3.41 3.38 3.99
N LYS A 43 -3.56 3.85 5.23
CA LYS A 43 -2.69 3.46 6.36
C LYS A 43 -3.07 2.11 6.98
N MET A 44 -4.24 1.58 6.68
CA MET A 44 -4.72 0.33 7.28
C MET A 44 -3.89 -0.86 6.87
N GLY A 45 -3.46 -0.93 5.60
CA GLY A 45 -2.57 -1.98 5.11
C GLY A 45 -1.29 -2.10 5.94
N PRO A 46 -0.37 -1.12 5.88
CA PRO A 46 0.87 -1.16 6.67
C PRO A 46 0.63 -1.12 8.18
N GLY A 47 -0.45 -0.50 8.66
CA GLY A 47 -0.80 -0.48 10.07
C GLY A 47 -1.12 -1.87 10.62
N LEU A 48 -1.91 -2.65 9.90
CA LEU A 48 -2.33 -4.00 10.31
C LEU A 48 -1.30 -5.08 9.98
N THR A 49 -0.48 -4.90 8.93
CA THR A 49 0.48 -5.92 8.50
C THR A 49 1.93 -5.66 8.95
N GLN A 50 2.28 -4.40 9.22
CA GLN A 50 3.66 -3.99 9.55
C GLN A 50 3.73 -3.10 10.81
N GLY A 51 2.61 -2.85 11.48
CA GLY A 51 2.55 -1.98 12.66
C GLY A 51 2.80 -0.49 12.38
N TYR A 52 2.77 -0.06 11.12
CA TYR A 52 3.13 1.31 10.72
C TYR A 52 1.93 2.10 10.17
N PHE A 53 1.30 2.90 11.02
CA PHE A 53 0.16 3.77 10.68
C PHE A 53 0.59 5.11 10.07
N GLY A 54 1.36 5.05 8.98
CA GLY A 54 1.94 6.21 8.32
C GLY A 54 2.08 6.05 6.81
N TYR A 55 2.60 7.11 6.19
CA TYR A 55 2.95 7.10 4.78
C TYR A 55 4.38 6.59 4.60
N ARG A 56 4.64 5.93 3.47
CA ARG A 56 5.97 5.44 3.08
C ARG A 56 6.49 6.29 1.92
N ASP A 57 7.80 6.50 1.87
CA ASP A 57 8.46 6.93 0.65
C ASP A 57 8.84 5.69 -0.19
N TYR A 58 9.17 5.90 -1.45
CA TYR A 58 9.51 4.84 -2.39
C TYR A 58 10.99 4.94 -2.76
N ASP A 59 11.69 3.81 -2.81
CA ASP A 59 13.08 3.75 -3.29
C ASP A 59 13.14 3.84 -4.83
N LEU A 60 12.82 5.03 -5.33
CA LEU A 60 12.71 5.32 -6.75
C LEU A 60 14.04 5.23 -7.49
N ALA A 61 15.18 5.21 -6.80
CA ALA A 61 16.49 5.07 -7.44
C ALA A 61 16.82 3.61 -7.77
N ASN A 62 16.34 2.66 -6.96
CA ASN A 62 16.67 1.23 -7.12
C ASN A 62 15.50 0.37 -7.64
N THR A 63 14.29 0.92 -7.77
CA THR A 63 13.10 0.18 -8.24
C THR A 63 13.23 -0.25 -9.72
N ASN A 64 13.19 -1.55 -10.01
CA ASN A 64 13.16 -2.06 -11.41
C ASN A 64 11.77 -2.48 -11.89
N CYS A 65 10.78 -2.51 -10.99
CA CYS A 65 9.38 -2.74 -11.32
C CYS A 65 8.53 -1.81 -10.45
N LEU A 66 7.94 -0.78 -11.06
CA LEU A 66 7.04 0.15 -10.40
C LEU A 66 5.60 -0.20 -10.77
N VAL A 67 4.80 -0.56 -9.78
CA VAL A 67 3.35 -0.70 -9.91
C VAL A 67 2.68 0.51 -9.26
N ALA A 68 2.10 1.39 -10.07
CA ALA A 68 1.31 2.52 -9.60
C ALA A 68 -0.17 2.12 -9.56
N TRP A 69 -0.64 1.76 -8.36
CA TRP A 69 -1.99 1.24 -8.14
C TRP A 69 -2.95 2.32 -7.64
N GLY A 70 -3.89 2.74 -8.48
CA GLY A 70 -4.87 3.79 -8.17
C GLY A 70 -4.26 5.17 -7.90
N THR A 71 -2.99 5.37 -8.27
CA THR A 71 -2.22 6.59 -8.01
C THR A 71 -1.61 7.13 -9.29
N ASP A 72 -1.52 8.46 -9.36
CA ASP A 72 -0.88 9.17 -10.47
C ASP A 72 0.31 9.99 -9.91
N PRO A 73 1.43 9.34 -9.55
CA PRO A 73 2.48 9.95 -8.74
C PRO A 73 3.30 11.04 -9.47
N VAL A 74 3.16 11.18 -10.79
CA VAL A 74 3.72 12.32 -11.54
C VAL A 74 2.82 13.55 -11.55
N SER A 75 1.57 13.42 -11.09
CA SER A 75 0.56 14.50 -11.05
C SER A 75 0.03 14.80 -9.64
N SER A 76 0.10 13.81 -8.75
CA SER A 76 -0.46 13.83 -7.38
C SER A 76 0.34 12.89 -6.47
N ASN A 77 -0.19 12.49 -5.31
CA ASN A 77 0.56 11.78 -4.26
C ASN A 77 1.52 12.71 -3.47
N ARG A 78 2.44 12.16 -2.70
CA ARG A 78 3.07 12.86 -1.56
C ARG A 78 4.41 13.53 -1.87
N MET A 79 5.13 13.06 -2.90
CA MET A 79 6.43 13.60 -3.32
C MET A 79 6.51 13.73 -4.85
N VAL A 80 5.57 14.48 -5.44
CA VAL A 80 5.46 14.69 -6.91
C VAL A 80 6.78 15.10 -7.56
N PRO A 81 7.56 16.08 -7.02
CA PRO A 81 8.81 16.49 -7.66
C PRO A 81 9.85 15.37 -7.73
N ASN A 82 9.96 14.56 -6.66
CA ASN A 82 10.88 13.43 -6.62
C ASN A 82 10.48 12.35 -7.63
N MET A 83 9.18 12.03 -7.70
CA MET A 83 8.68 11.09 -8.70
C MET A 83 8.96 11.58 -10.12
N ILE A 84 8.62 12.82 -10.46
CA ILE A 84 8.88 13.38 -11.80
C ILE A 84 10.37 13.28 -12.14
N GLY A 85 11.25 13.59 -11.19
CA GLY A 85 12.70 13.52 -11.39
C GLY A 85 13.24 12.10 -11.62
N LYS A 86 12.52 11.06 -11.20
CA LYS A 86 12.97 9.66 -11.28
C LYS A 86 12.18 8.76 -12.23
N PHE A 87 10.99 9.19 -12.65
CA PHE A 87 10.09 8.36 -13.46
C PHE A 87 10.72 7.93 -14.79
N GLY A 88 11.43 8.84 -15.47
CA GLY A 88 12.15 8.52 -16.72
C GLY A 88 13.23 7.46 -16.53
N GLU A 89 14.04 7.58 -15.48
CA GLU A 89 15.08 6.59 -15.15
C GLU A 89 14.48 5.20 -14.87
N ILE A 90 13.32 5.14 -14.21
CA ILE A 90 12.60 3.88 -13.94
C ILE A 90 12.08 3.27 -15.25
N LEU A 91 11.56 4.10 -16.16
CA LEU A 91 11.08 3.65 -17.47
C LEU A 91 12.21 3.02 -18.30
N GLU A 92 13.41 3.59 -18.26
CA GLU A 92 14.55 3.10 -19.04
C GLU A 92 15.12 1.79 -18.48
N ARG A 93 15.23 1.66 -17.15
CA ARG A 93 15.89 0.50 -16.53
C ARG A 93 14.96 -0.68 -16.25
N GLY A 94 13.64 -0.45 -16.23
CA GLY A 94 12.70 -1.37 -15.62
C GLY A 94 11.30 -1.29 -16.20
N LYS A 95 10.34 -1.90 -15.50
CA LYS A 95 8.94 -1.93 -15.89
C LYS A 95 8.12 -0.94 -15.07
N VAL A 96 7.17 -0.28 -15.73
CA VAL A 96 6.17 0.57 -15.08
C VAL A 96 4.80 0.08 -15.49
N ILE A 97 4.00 -0.31 -14.50
CA ILE A 97 2.64 -0.83 -14.66
C ILE A 97 1.71 0.11 -13.90
N VAL A 98 0.61 0.53 -14.53
CA VAL A 98 -0.38 1.40 -13.89
C VAL A 98 -1.73 0.72 -13.85
N VAL A 99 -2.27 0.55 -12.65
CA VAL A 99 -3.61 0.02 -12.39
C VAL A 99 -4.51 1.21 -12.10
N ASP A 100 -5.34 1.63 -13.06
CA ASP A 100 -6.17 2.82 -12.92
C ASP A 100 -7.37 2.72 -13.89
N PRO A 101 -8.63 2.91 -13.46
CA PRO A 101 -9.78 2.92 -14.36
C PRO A 101 -9.68 3.96 -15.48
N ARG A 102 -8.99 5.09 -15.23
CA ARG A 102 -8.74 6.11 -16.24
C ARG A 102 -7.31 6.03 -16.75
N MET A 103 -7.08 6.51 -17.97
CA MET A 103 -5.72 6.73 -18.48
C MET A 103 -5.12 7.98 -17.80
N SER A 104 -4.50 7.79 -16.66
CA SER A 104 -3.80 8.84 -15.90
C SER A 104 -2.53 9.34 -16.59
N THR A 105 -1.92 10.42 -16.07
CA THR A 105 -0.66 10.94 -16.64
C THR A 105 0.46 9.91 -16.52
N SER A 106 0.49 9.18 -15.40
CA SER A 106 1.37 8.03 -15.21
C SER A 106 1.03 6.89 -16.17
N ALA A 107 -0.26 6.54 -16.35
CA ALA A 107 -0.69 5.48 -17.27
C ALA A 107 -0.27 5.76 -18.72
N ALA A 108 -0.43 7.01 -19.17
CA ALA A 108 -0.07 7.43 -20.53
C ALA A 108 1.45 7.33 -20.82
N LYS A 109 2.27 7.18 -19.78
CA LYS A 109 3.74 7.01 -19.88
C LYS A 109 4.22 5.62 -19.48
N ALA A 110 3.34 4.78 -18.95
CA ALA A 110 3.68 3.46 -18.46
C ALA A 110 3.87 2.46 -19.60
N HIS A 111 4.55 1.36 -19.31
CA HIS A 111 4.67 0.24 -20.24
C HIS A 111 3.36 -0.53 -20.36
N GLU A 112 2.62 -0.62 -19.26
CA GLU A 112 1.34 -1.30 -19.19
C GLU A 112 0.33 -0.46 -18.42
N TRP A 113 -0.89 -0.39 -18.96
CA TRP A 113 -2.04 0.19 -18.32
C TRP A 113 -3.12 -0.87 -18.17
N LEU A 114 -3.58 -1.07 -16.94
CA LEU A 114 -4.64 -2.01 -16.57
C LEU A 114 -5.90 -1.19 -16.21
N PRO A 115 -6.89 -1.05 -17.13
CA PRO A 115 -8.11 -0.27 -16.92
C PRO A 115 -9.17 -1.09 -16.18
N LEU A 116 -9.05 -1.19 -14.86
CA LEU A 116 -9.99 -1.97 -14.04
C LEU A 116 -11.33 -1.25 -13.90
N ASN A 117 -12.37 -2.04 -13.65
CA ASN A 117 -13.63 -1.49 -13.15
C ASN A 117 -13.42 -0.94 -11.72
N PRO A 118 -13.94 0.25 -11.39
CA PRO A 118 -13.81 0.80 -10.04
C PRO A 118 -14.31 -0.19 -8.98
N GLY A 119 -13.50 -0.43 -7.94
CA GLY A 119 -13.83 -1.32 -6.84
C GLY A 119 -13.48 -2.80 -7.06
N THR A 120 -12.89 -3.17 -8.21
CA THR A 120 -12.46 -4.55 -8.48
C THR A 120 -10.96 -4.79 -8.24
N ASP A 121 -10.26 -3.83 -7.64
CA ASP A 121 -8.83 -3.89 -7.34
C ASP A 121 -8.44 -5.14 -6.53
N GLY A 122 -9.27 -5.51 -5.55
CA GLY A 122 -9.04 -6.70 -4.73
C GLY A 122 -9.02 -8.01 -5.52
N ALA A 123 -9.79 -8.10 -6.60
CA ALA A 123 -9.80 -9.28 -7.47
C ALA A 123 -8.49 -9.42 -8.25
N LEU A 124 -7.94 -8.32 -8.77
CA LEU A 124 -6.62 -8.35 -9.42
C LEU A 124 -5.51 -8.65 -8.41
N ALA A 125 -5.54 -8.04 -7.22
CA ALA A 125 -4.55 -8.30 -6.17
C ALA A 125 -4.56 -9.79 -5.76
N GLY A 126 -5.74 -10.39 -5.59
CA GLY A 126 -5.89 -11.82 -5.32
C GLY A 126 -5.38 -12.70 -6.46
N GLY A 127 -5.67 -12.34 -7.71
CA GLY A 127 -5.17 -13.05 -8.89
C GLY A 127 -3.64 -13.01 -9.01
N ILE A 128 -3.02 -11.85 -8.77
CA ILE A 128 -1.55 -11.71 -8.76
C ILE A 128 -0.95 -12.57 -7.64
N ALA A 129 -1.49 -12.49 -6.43
CA ALA A 129 -1.03 -13.30 -5.30
C ALA A 129 -1.15 -14.80 -5.60
N HIS A 130 -2.24 -15.22 -6.23
CA HIS A 130 -2.45 -16.61 -6.64
C HIS A 130 -1.34 -17.08 -7.59
N VAL A 131 -1.06 -16.33 -8.66
CA VAL A 131 -0.02 -16.69 -9.64
C VAL A 131 1.36 -16.71 -8.97
N ILE A 132 1.69 -15.73 -8.12
CA ILE A 132 2.97 -15.70 -7.40
C ILE A 132 3.17 -16.99 -6.58
N LEU A 133 2.12 -17.45 -5.89
CA LEU A 133 2.20 -18.64 -5.05
C LEU A 133 2.21 -19.93 -5.87
N THR A 134 1.33 -20.08 -6.86
CA THR A 134 1.27 -21.32 -7.65
C THR A 134 2.49 -21.51 -8.55
N GLU A 135 3.13 -20.42 -9.00
CA GLU A 135 4.34 -20.48 -9.82
C GLU A 135 5.66 -20.45 -9.02
N GLY A 136 5.61 -20.31 -7.70
CA GLY A 136 6.84 -20.33 -6.89
C GLY A 136 7.67 -19.04 -6.96
N LEU A 137 7.05 -17.89 -7.25
CA LEU A 137 7.74 -16.64 -7.55
C LEU A 137 7.93 -15.72 -6.33
N TRP A 138 7.51 -16.14 -5.13
CA TRP A 138 7.62 -15.30 -3.94
C TRP A 138 9.06 -15.19 -3.43
N ASN A 139 9.33 -14.17 -2.62
CA ASN A 139 10.62 -14.04 -1.94
C ASN A 139 10.70 -15.04 -0.78
N ALA A 140 11.29 -16.21 -1.03
CA ALA A 140 11.42 -17.27 -0.02
C ALA A 140 12.32 -16.90 1.18
N GLU A 141 13.26 -15.95 1.01
CA GLU A 141 14.10 -15.49 2.12
C GLU A 141 13.27 -14.75 3.17
N PHE A 142 12.35 -13.89 2.71
CA PHE A 142 11.47 -13.10 3.56
C PHE A 142 10.23 -13.89 4.02
N VAL A 143 9.54 -14.55 3.10
CA VAL A 143 8.25 -15.20 3.37
C VAL A 143 8.43 -16.56 4.06
N GLY A 144 9.48 -17.30 3.69
CA GLY A 144 9.63 -18.72 4.06
C GLY A 144 9.41 -19.66 2.88
N THR A 145 9.52 -20.96 3.14
CA THR A 145 9.40 -22.02 2.11
C THR A 145 8.91 -23.34 2.71
N PHE A 146 8.54 -24.29 1.85
CA PHE A 146 8.13 -25.63 2.27
C PHE A 146 9.33 -26.46 2.75
N LYS A 147 9.14 -27.19 3.86
CA LYS A 147 10.18 -27.99 4.54
C LYS A 147 10.72 -29.12 3.67
N ASP A 148 9.91 -29.63 2.75
CA ASP A 148 10.26 -30.69 1.80
C ASP A 148 10.79 -30.16 0.46
N GLY A 149 10.83 -28.82 0.29
CA GLY A 149 11.26 -28.17 -0.94
C GLY A 149 10.28 -28.25 -2.10
N ILE A 150 9.06 -28.78 -1.89
CA ILE A 150 8.03 -28.91 -2.93
C ILE A 150 7.04 -27.75 -2.80
N ASN A 151 6.70 -27.08 -3.91
CA ASN A 151 5.63 -26.10 -3.89
C ASN A 151 4.27 -26.80 -3.80
N HIS A 152 3.57 -26.67 -2.67
CA HIS A 152 2.24 -27.24 -2.47
C HIS A 152 1.09 -26.28 -2.81
N PHE A 153 1.37 -25.00 -3.11
CA PHE A 153 0.34 -24.07 -3.56
C PHE A 153 -0.16 -24.47 -4.95
N ALA A 154 -1.41 -24.89 -5.05
CA ALA A 154 -2.03 -25.30 -6.29
C ALA A 154 -3.51 -24.92 -6.32
N ALA A 155 -3.99 -24.46 -7.47
CA ALA A 155 -5.36 -23.99 -7.62
C ALA A 155 -6.39 -25.01 -7.11
N GLY A 156 -7.29 -24.56 -6.24
CA GLY A 156 -8.34 -25.39 -5.65
C GLY A 156 -7.86 -26.40 -4.60
N LYS A 157 -6.60 -26.34 -4.14
CA LYS A 157 -6.06 -27.21 -3.10
C LYS A 157 -5.67 -26.41 -1.86
N THR A 158 -6.04 -26.93 -0.70
CA THR A 158 -5.53 -26.46 0.58
C THR A 158 -4.11 -26.97 0.82
N VAL A 159 -3.35 -26.25 1.63
CA VAL A 159 -1.99 -26.58 2.04
C VAL A 159 -1.97 -26.87 3.54
N ASP A 160 -1.27 -27.92 3.94
CA ASP A 160 -1.03 -28.19 5.37
C ASP A 160 -0.05 -27.16 5.94
N GLU A 161 -0.52 -26.38 6.91
CA GLU A 161 0.28 -25.36 7.61
C GLU A 161 1.57 -25.94 8.21
N ALA A 162 1.57 -27.20 8.64
CA ALA A 162 2.75 -27.84 9.22
C ALA A 162 3.91 -28.03 8.22
N LEU A 163 3.63 -27.99 6.91
CA LEU A 163 4.62 -28.16 5.86
C LEU A 163 5.37 -26.87 5.53
N PHE A 164 4.83 -25.71 5.86
CA PHE A 164 5.41 -24.41 5.52
C PHE A 164 6.22 -23.86 6.69
N ASP A 165 7.45 -23.46 6.44
CA ASP A 165 8.33 -22.78 7.39
C ASP A 165 8.27 -21.27 7.12
N GLU A 166 7.25 -20.61 7.70
CA GLU A 166 7.01 -19.16 7.56
C GLU A 166 8.05 -18.35 8.35
N ARG A 167 8.48 -17.20 7.81
CA ARG A 167 9.57 -16.38 8.40
C ARG A 167 9.12 -14.98 8.87
N GLU A 168 9.14 -14.00 7.97
CA GLU A 168 8.85 -12.59 8.28
C GLU A 168 7.39 -12.21 7.98
N THR A 169 6.57 -13.19 7.58
CA THR A 169 5.14 -13.03 7.35
C THR A 169 4.34 -13.76 8.43
N TYR A 170 3.01 -13.58 8.43
CA TYR A 170 2.13 -14.26 9.37
C TYR A 170 0.85 -14.73 8.68
N GLY A 171 0.58 -16.04 8.76
CA GLY A 171 -0.70 -16.61 8.38
C GLY A 171 -0.89 -16.76 6.87
N LEU A 172 0.19 -16.84 6.08
CA LEU A 172 0.10 -17.00 4.62
C LEU A 172 -0.70 -18.24 4.22
N VAL A 173 -0.40 -19.39 4.83
CA VAL A 173 -1.09 -20.65 4.52
C VAL A 173 -2.53 -20.63 5.02
N GLN A 174 -2.79 -20.01 6.18
CA GLN A 174 -4.15 -19.79 6.69
C GLN A 174 -4.99 -18.97 5.71
N TRP A 175 -4.42 -17.89 5.17
CA TRP A 175 -5.06 -17.06 4.15
C TRP A 175 -5.31 -17.83 2.85
N TRP A 176 -4.33 -18.63 2.39
CA TRP A 176 -4.48 -19.46 1.19
C TRP A 176 -5.62 -20.49 1.31
N ASN A 177 -5.86 -21.00 2.51
CA ASN A 177 -6.87 -22.02 2.79
C ASN A 177 -8.30 -21.47 2.96
N LEU A 178 -8.52 -20.15 2.88
CA LEU A 178 -9.84 -19.51 2.93
C LEU A 178 -10.63 -19.75 1.63
#